data_AF-A0AAE5GUL1-F1
#
_entry.id   AF-A0AAE5GUL1-F1
#
_cell.length_a   1.000
_cell.length_b   1.000
_cell.length_c   1.000
_cell.angle_alpha   90.00
_cell.angle_beta   90.00
_cell.angle_gamma   90.00
#
_symmetry.space_group_name_H-M   'P 1'
#
loop_
_entity.id
_entity.type
_entity.pdbx_description
1 polymer ?
#
loop_
_entity_poly.entity_id
_entity_poly.type
_entity_poly.pdbx_seq_one_letter_code
_entity_poly.pdbx_strand_id
1 'polypeptide(L)'
;MKRLNPIFILLTPYFAQAEVLQNIQGYYKTKSSIEYTGKKLVQNKVEYIHLDNAIKNYPTSTTIPVVVSDLSSYPTEISSLASKFDYKDAVCTTTIDGAKIAFEADSTLTRCEFTLSNIDKAMAKKSDGTLVFYQRYGSNENVTYLIEQIDSTGNNIESRFLFHDKGKIVGNLTKVERVSTGPDRFNVEHYSDYGDSDKSLSKVGLREYQWADNVSDALPTEVHTFSYVFGELAMINKSQAPYYWAIVDKVTLVAGKPIVESVKRYQKSLDGAQFVKDEYSKSDESMLLTYNFNNKNKLVGFNPDACLIQQIVNGNTQVDKYKGLFRRKDCLKPVNLTQFPKENYTSILNDSDVQVSVGSLKASAVSISQAIDALPSGSTPSLTESQYSTMKSKFDIAVNNYGPKLISLDFWK
;
A
#
# COMPACT_ATOMS: atom_id res chain seq x y z
N MET A 1 -13.88 -30.52 6.93
CA MET A 1 -13.87 -29.17 6.31
C MET A 1 -12.94 -29.19 5.12
N LYS A 2 -13.41 -28.76 3.94
CA LYS A 2 -12.68 -28.85 2.67
C LYS A 2 -11.43 -27.95 2.72
N ARG A 3 -10.25 -28.55 2.50
CA ARG A 3 -8.98 -27.85 2.27
C ARG A 3 -9.14 -27.01 0.99
N LEU A 4 -9.15 -25.69 1.13
CA LEU A 4 -9.03 -24.77 0.01
C LEU A 4 -7.62 -24.89 -0.56
N ASN A 5 -7.53 -25.23 -1.84
CA ASN A 5 -6.29 -25.34 -2.60
C ASN A 5 -5.78 -23.90 -2.87
N PRO A 6 -4.67 -23.43 -2.25
CA PRO A 6 -4.29 -22.01 -2.27
C PRO A 6 -3.65 -21.56 -3.59
N ILE A 7 -3.51 -22.44 -4.57
CA ILE A 7 -2.68 -22.23 -5.76
C ILE A 7 -3.40 -21.44 -6.87
N PHE A 8 -4.73 -21.30 -6.82
CA PHE A 8 -5.50 -20.83 -7.99
C PHE A 8 -6.02 -19.38 -7.96
N ILE A 9 -5.60 -18.55 -7.01
CA ILE A 9 -6.11 -17.17 -6.89
C ILE A 9 -5.07 -16.14 -7.34
N LEU A 10 -5.27 -15.68 -8.59
CA LEU A 10 -5.02 -14.32 -9.12
C LEU A 10 -3.56 -13.86 -9.30
N LEU A 11 -3.02 -14.08 -10.50
CA LEU A 11 -1.95 -13.26 -11.07
C LEU A 11 -2.59 -12.17 -11.96
N THR A 12 -3.09 -11.10 -11.35
CA THR A 12 -3.19 -9.81 -12.03
C THR A 12 -1.79 -9.17 -12.03
N PRO A 13 -1.34 -8.46 -13.08
CA PRO A 13 -0.06 -7.77 -13.05
C PRO A 13 0.00 -6.82 -11.84
N TYR A 14 0.90 -7.12 -10.91
CA TYR A 14 0.93 -6.60 -9.54
C TYR A 14 1.42 -5.15 -9.40
N PHE A 15 1.89 -4.52 -10.48
CA PHE A 15 2.14 -3.08 -10.52
C PHE A 15 0.93 -2.29 -10.01
N ALA A 16 -0.26 -2.71 -10.43
CA ALA A 16 -1.51 -2.13 -9.97
C ALA A 16 -1.68 -2.26 -8.45
N GLN A 17 -1.16 -3.30 -7.78
CA GLN A 17 -1.40 -3.53 -6.36
C GLN A 17 -0.56 -2.60 -5.45
N ALA A 18 0.67 -2.25 -5.86
CA ALA A 18 1.49 -1.28 -5.12
C ALA A 18 0.94 0.15 -5.27
N GLU A 19 0.44 0.51 -6.46
CA GLU A 19 -0.24 1.79 -6.72
C GLU A 19 -1.57 1.90 -5.96
N VAL A 20 -2.35 0.82 -5.91
CA VAL A 20 -3.61 0.72 -5.15
C VAL A 20 -3.43 0.96 -3.64
N LEU A 21 -2.28 0.64 -3.05
CA LEU A 21 -2.04 0.93 -1.63
C LEU A 21 -1.94 2.43 -1.32
N GLN A 22 -1.70 3.28 -2.32
CA GLN A 22 -1.48 4.71 -2.11
C GLN A 22 -2.77 5.48 -1.84
N ASN A 23 -3.91 4.98 -2.31
CA ASN A 23 -5.19 5.67 -2.23
C ASN A 23 -6.10 5.15 -1.10
N ILE A 24 -5.69 4.07 -0.46
CA ILE A 24 -6.32 3.52 0.73
C ILE A 24 -5.65 4.13 1.98
N GLN A 25 -6.44 4.44 2.99
CA GLN A 25 -5.98 5.10 4.23
C GLN A 25 -6.12 4.18 5.44
N GLY A 26 -5.24 4.40 6.42
CA GLY A 26 -5.32 3.83 7.75
C GLY A 26 -5.49 2.31 7.75
N TYR A 27 -6.54 1.82 8.43
CA TYR A 27 -6.78 0.38 8.61
C TYR A 27 -6.83 -0.43 7.31
N TYR A 28 -7.45 0.12 6.26
CA TYR A 28 -7.63 -0.61 5.01
C TYR A 28 -6.31 -0.78 4.24
N LYS A 29 -5.38 0.19 4.38
CA LYS A 29 -4.01 0.10 3.83
C LYS A 29 -3.23 -0.97 4.58
N THR A 30 -3.32 -0.98 5.91
CA THR A 30 -2.73 -2.01 6.77
C THR A 30 -3.22 -3.41 6.39
N LYS A 31 -4.54 -3.62 6.26
CA LYS A 31 -5.11 -4.93 5.88
C LYS A 31 -4.64 -5.37 4.50
N SER A 32 -4.70 -4.47 3.51
CA SER A 32 -4.26 -4.78 2.14
C SER A 32 -2.80 -5.21 2.08
N SER A 33 -1.98 -4.69 2.98
CA SER A 33 -0.55 -5.00 3.07
C SER A 33 -0.29 -6.37 3.70
N ILE A 34 -1.06 -6.77 4.71
CA ILE A 34 -1.04 -8.14 5.24
C ILE A 34 -1.44 -9.14 4.15
N GLU A 35 -2.51 -8.86 3.40
CA GLU A 35 -2.97 -9.72 2.30
C GLU A 35 -1.93 -9.81 1.17
N TYR A 36 -1.30 -8.68 0.81
CA TYR A 36 -0.23 -8.61 -0.18
C TYR A 36 0.95 -9.51 0.21
N THR A 37 1.44 -9.37 1.44
CA THR A 37 2.57 -10.11 1.98
C THR A 37 2.36 -11.63 1.91
N GLY A 38 1.17 -12.11 2.28
CA GLY A 38 0.84 -13.54 2.19
C GLY A 38 0.88 -14.08 0.75
N LYS A 39 0.39 -13.30 -0.22
CA LYS A 39 0.43 -13.67 -1.64
C LYS A 39 1.83 -13.61 -2.22
N LYS A 40 2.62 -12.59 -1.86
CA LYS A 40 3.98 -12.40 -2.37
C LYS A 40 4.96 -13.50 -1.97
N LEU A 41 4.83 -14.03 -0.75
CA LEU A 41 5.58 -15.23 -0.33
C LEU A 41 5.42 -16.41 -1.29
N VAL A 42 4.21 -16.62 -1.80
CA VAL A 42 3.91 -17.73 -2.72
C VAL A 42 4.39 -17.37 -4.13
N GLN A 43 4.17 -16.14 -4.58
CA GLN A 43 4.62 -15.66 -5.88
C GLN A 43 6.15 -15.76 -6.02
N ASN A 44 6.91 -15.22 -5.06
CA ASN A 44 8.37 -15.15 -5.17
C ASN A 44 9.01 -16.54 -5.24
N LYS A 45 8.40 -17.56 -4.60
CA LYS A 45 8.86 -18.96 -4.72
C LYS A 45 8.82 -19.49 -6.15
N VAL A 46 7.87 -19.05 -6.96
CA VAL A 46 7.75 -19.47 -8.36
C VAL A 46 8.52 -18.51 -9.26
N GLU A 47 8.35 -17.21 -9.06
CA GLU A 47 8.91 -16.17 -9.91
C GLU A 47 10.44 -16.10 -9.87
N TYR A 48 11.08 -16.53 -8.76
CA TYR A 48 12.53 -16.50 -8.60
C TYR A 48 13.15 -17.90 -8.51
N ILE A 49 12.41 -18.94 -8.92
CA ILE A 49 12.83 -20.33 -8.68
C ILE A 49 14.16 -20.69 -9.35
N HIS A 50 14.42 -20.17 -10.55
CA HIS A 50 15.66 -20.40 -11.28
C HIS A 50 16.84 -19.63 -10.66
N LEU A 51 16.60 -18.44 -10.11
CA LEU A 51 17.60 -17.66 -9.36
C LEU A 51 17.93 -18.31 -8.01
N ASP A 52 16.93 -18.81 -7.30
CA ASP A 52 17.13 -19.60 -6.07
C ASP A 52 17.93 -20.88 -6.35
N ASN A 53 17.62 -21.57 -7.45
CA ASN A 53 18.39 -22.73 -7.92
C ASN A 53 19.85 -22.36 -8.20
N ALA A 54 20.11 -21.25 -8.89
CA ALA A 54 21.46 -20.76 -9.17
C ALA A 54 22.23 -20.42 -7.87
N ILE A 55 21.57 -19.76 -6.91
CA ILE A 55 22.13 -19.49 -5.58
C ILE A 55 22.51 -20.80 -4.86
N LYS A 56 21.74 -21.87 -5.01
CA LYS A 56 22.02 -23.16 -4.34
C LYS A 56 23.12 -23.96 -5.03
N ASN A 57 23.07 -24.04 -6.36
CA ASN A 57 23.77 -25.08 -7.10
C ASN A 57 24.94 -24.58 -7.95
N TYR A 58 24.99 -23.28 -8.29
CA TYR A 58 26.05 -22.76 -9.16
C TYR A 58 27.23 -22.20 -8.35
N PRO A 59 28.42 -22.09 -8.97
CA PRO A 59 29.58 -21.46 -8.35
C PRO A 59 29.25 -20.07 -7.80
N THR A 60 30.04 -19.62 -6.82
CA THR A 60 29.87 -18.33 -6.16
C THR A 60 29.97 -17.14 -7.12
N SER A 61 30.76 -17.30 -8.18
CA SER A 61 30.84 -16.35 -9.29
C SER A 61 30.98 -17.11 -10.60
N THR A 62 30.13 -16.79 -11.56
CA THR A 62 30.20 -17.32 -12.93
C THR A 62 30.80 -16.26 -13.85
N THR A 63 31.76 -16.65 -14.69
CA THR A 63 32.35 -15.73 -15.68
C THR A 63 31.44 -15.53 -16.89
N ILE A 64 30.71 -16.58 -17.30
CA ILE A 64 29.76 -16.60 -18.42
C ILE A 64 28.37 -17.02 -17.94
N PRO A 65 27.28 -16.61 -18.63
CA PRO A 65 25.93 -17.03 -18.27
C PRO A 65 25.78 -18.55 -18.30
N VAL A 66 25.06 -19.08 -17.32
CA VAL A 66 24.71 -20.50 -17.25
C VAL A 66 23.27 -20.65 -17.70
N VAL A 67 23.05 -21.39 -18.79
CA VAL A 67 21.70 -21.69 -19.29
C VAL A 67 20.92 -22.44 -18.23
N VAL A 68 19.71 -21.96 -17.94
CA VAL A 68 18.82 -22.61 -16.98
C VAL A 68 18.32 -23.91 -17.61
N SER A 69 18.67 -25.05 -16.99
CA SER A 69 18.16 -26.35 -17.43
C SER A 69 16.64 -26.43 -17.27
N ASP A 70 16.02 -27.22 -18.13
CA ASP A 70 14.56 -27.33 -18.31
C ASP A 70 13.81 -27.39 -16.96
N LEU A 71 12.87 -26.46 -16.78
CA LEU A 71 11.98 -26.38 -15.62
C LEU A 71 11.09 -27.64 -15.49
N SER A 72 11.13 -28.55 -16.46
CA SER A 72 10.47 -29.86 -16.47
C SER A 72 10.84 -30.77 -15.28
N SER A 73 11.93 -30.49 -14.56
CA SER A 73 12.31 -31.17 -13.31
C SER A 73 11.49 -30.76 -12.08
N TYR A 74 10.74 -29.65 -12.14
CA TYR A 74 9.87 -29.20 -11.05
C TYR A 74 8.48 -29.87 -11.10
N PRO A 75 7.80 -30.03 -9.94
CA PRO A 75 6.41 -30.49 -9.91
C PRO A 75 5.51 -29.77 -10.92
N THR A 76 4.58 -30.51 -11.55
CA THR A 76 3.72 -30.00 -12.64
C THR A 76 2.96 -28.73 -12.26
N GLU A 77 2.56 -28.60 -10.99
CA GLU A 77 1.90 -27.41 -10.48
C GLU A 77 2.82 -26.17 -10.53
N ILE A 78 4.10 -26.34 -10.20
CA ILE A 78 5.10 -25.27 -10.23
C ILE A 78 5.47 -24.94 -11.67
N SER A 79 5.69 -25.93 -12.53
CA SER A 79 6.03 -25.68 -13.94
C SER A 79 4.89 -25.00 -14.71
N SER A 80 3.63 -25.33 -14.40
CA SER A 80 2.45 -24.64 -14.97
C SER A 80 2.27 -23.18 -14.54
N LEU A 81 2.83 -22.81 -13.38
CA LEU A 81 2.84 -21.43 -12.90
C LEU A 81 4.07 -20.68 -13.40
N ALA A 82 5.23 -21.34 -13.43
CA ALA A 82 6.47 -20.80 -13.94
C ALA A 82 6.31 -20.35 -15.40
N SER A 83 5.62 -21.14 -16.24
CA SER A 83 5.34 -20.78 -17.64
C SER A 83 4.52 -19.50 -17.83
N LYS A 84 3.98 -18.90 -16.77
CA LYS A 84 3.26 -17.62 -16.80
C LYS A 84 4.17 -16.41 -16.58
N PHE A 85 5.43 -16.63 -16.23
CA PHE A 85 6.42 -15.58 -16.04
C PHE A 85 7.40 -15.59 -17.21
N ASP A 86 7.79 -14.39 -17.62
CA ASP A 86 8.84 -14.21 -18.61
C ASP A 86 10.19 -14.34 -17.89
N TYR A 87 10.98 -15.34 -18.29
CA TYR A 87 12.30 -15.60 -17.73
C TYR A 87 13.34 -15.49 -18.83
N LYS A 88 14.50 -14.93 -18.50
CA LYS A 88 15.67 -15.10 -19.38
C LYS A 88 16.16 -16.55 -19.34
N ASP A 89 16.75 -16.99 -20.44
CA ASP A 89 17.20 -18.36 -20.65
C ASP A 89 18.50 -18.69 -19.89
N ALA A 90 19.20 -17.68 -19.38
CA ALA A 90 20.42 -17.85 -18.61
C ALA A 90 20.45 -17.01 -17.32
N VAL A 91 21.35 -17.42 -16.42
CA VAL A 91 21.60 -16.74 -15.16
C VAL A 91 23.09 -16.57 -14.92
N CYS A 92 23.41 -15.53 -14.17
CA CYS A 92 24.74 -15.28 -13.65
C CYS A 92 24.70 -15.29 -12.13
N THR A 93 25.80 -15.72 -11.49
CA THR A 93 25.99 -15.61 -10.04
C THR A 93 27.20 -14.76 -9.71
N THR A 94 27.13 -14.09 -8.56
CA THR A 94 28.24 -13.33 -7.99
C THR A 94 28.13 -13.29 -6.46
N THR A 95 29.12 -12.68 -5.80
CA THR A 95 29.08 -12.40 -4.37
C THR A 95 29.56 -10.99 -4.11
N ILE A 96 28.77 -10.25 -3.33
CA ILE A 96 29.02 -8.86 -2.97
C ILE A 96 28.70 -8.72 -1.48
N ASP A 97 29.62 -8.16 -0.69
CA ASP A 97 29.44 -7.92 0.75
C ASP A 97 28.97 -9.16 1.55
N GLY A 98 29.41 -10.36 1.14
CA GLY A 98 29.03 -11.63 1.77
C GLY A 98 27.65 -12.17 1.39
N ALA A 99 26.87 -11.44 0.59
CA ALA A 99 25.63 -11.94 0.01
C ALA A 99 25.91 -12.69 -1.30
N LYS A 100 25.32 -13.87 -1.46
CA LYS A 100 25.32 -14.59 -2.75
C LYS A 100 24.18 -14.07 -3.61
N ILE A 101 24.51 -13.64 -4.82
CA ILE A 101 23.56 -13.00 -5.74
C ILE A 101 23.43 -13.86 -7.00
N ALA A 102 22.22 -14.05 -7.47
CA ALA A 102 21.92 -14.54 -8.81
C ALA A 102 21.08 -13.51 -9.56
N PHE A 103 21.31 -13.35 -10.86
CA PHE A 103 20.55 -12.43 -11.70
C PHE A 103 20.32 -13.00 -13.09
N GLU A 104 19.20 -12.60 -13.69
CA GLU A 104 18.83 -13.00 -15.05
C GLU A 104 19.79 -12.36 -16.06
N ALA A 105 20.22 -13.15 -17.06
CA ALA A 105 21.17 -12.76 -18.09
C ALA A 105 20.73 -13.32 -19.44
N ASP A 106 21.12 -12.66 -20.53
CA ASP A 106 20.95 -13.20 -21.89
C ASP A 106 22.05 -14.24 -22.15
N SER A 107 21.69 -15.41 -22.67
CA SER A 107 22.64 -16.49 -22.97
C SER A 107 23.72 -16.11 -23.99
N THR A 108 23.51 -15.05 -24.78
CA THR A 108 24.47 -14.52 -25.76
C THR A 108 25.55 -13.65 -25.13
N LEU A 109 25.43 -13.27 -23.84
CA LEU A 109 26.44 -12.46 -23.17
C LEU A 109 27.76 -13.21 -23.04
N THR A 110 28.85 -12.56 -23.44
CA THR A 110 30.21 -13.12 -23.33
C THR A 110 30.80 -13.02 -21.92
N ARG A 111 30.14 -12.27 -21.02
CA ARG A 111 30.56 -12.11 -19.63
C ARG A 111 29.39 -11.76 -18.72
N CYS A 112 29.40 -12.34 -17.52
CA CYS A 112 28.54 -11.91 -16.42
C CYS A 112 29.12 -10.65 -15.76
N GLU A 113 28.43 -9.51 -15.89
CA GLU A 113 28.78 -8.27 -15.21
C GLU A 113 27.58 -7.77 -14.40
N PHE A 114 27.75 -7.71 -13.08
CA PHE A 114 26.70 -7.22 -12.19
C PHE A 114 26.70 -5.68 -12.18
N THR A 115 25.69 -5.09 -12.81
CA THR A 115 25.43 -3.65 -12.75
C THR A 115 23.93 -3.39 -12.65
N LEU A 116 23.52 -2.53 -11.73
CA LEU A 116 22.10 -2.21 -11.49
C LEU A 116 21.38 -1.66 -12.73
N SER A 117 22.12 -1.05 -13.66
CA SER A 117 21.58 -0.53 -14.93
C SER A 117 21.29 -1.61 -15.97
N ASN A 118 21.81 -2.82 -15.81
CA ASN A 118 21.74 -3.89 -16.81
C ASN A 118 21.04 -5.15 -16.30
N ILE A 119 20.63 -5.18 -15.04
CA ILE A 119 19.86 -6.28 -14.46
C ILE A 119 18.39 -5.89 -14.34
N ASP A 120 17.51 -6.73 -14.87
CA ASP A 120 16.07 -6.55 -14.75
C ASP A 120 15.52 -7.30 -13.54
N LYS A 121 16.18 -8.40 -13.16
CA LYS A 121 15.75 -9.27 -12.08
C LYS A 121 16.93 -9.94 -11.39
N ALA A 122 16.92 -9.92 -10.06
CA ALA A 122 17.96 -10.53 -9.25
C ALA A 122 17.42 -11.04 -7.92
N MET A 123 18.12 -12.02 -7.35
CA MET A 123 17.88 -12.53 -6.01
C MET A 123 19.20 -12.50 -5.25
N ALA A 124 19.16 -12.06 -3.99
CA ALA A 124 20.28 -12.15 -3.07
C ALA A 124 19.90 -13.02 -1.88
N LYS A 125 20.86 -13.81 -1.41
CA LYS A 125 20.82 -14.49 -0.11
C LYS A 125 21.92 -13.91 0.77
N LYS A 126 21.51 -13.21 1.82
CA LYS A 126 22.39 -12.61 2.82
C LYS A 126 22.95 -13.70 3.76
N SER A 127 24.01 -13.34 4.49
CA SER A 127 24.70 -14.25 5.41
C SER A 127 23.84 -14.72 6.59
N ASP A 128 22.87 -13.91 7.01
CA ASP A 128 21.86 -14.24 8.04
C ASP A 128 20.71 -15.13 7.51
N GLY A 129 20.76 -15.52 6.23
CA GLY A 129 19.75 -16.31 5.56
C GLY A 129 18.58 -15.50 5.00
N THR A 130 18.56 -14.18 5.18
CA THR A 130 17.57 -13.28 4.59
C THR A 130 17.63 -13.35 3.06
N LEU A 131 16.46 -13.46 2.43
CA LEU A 131 16.31 -13.45 0.98
C LEU A 131 15.86 -12.06 0.53
N VAL A 132 16.47 -11.54 -0.53
CA VAL A 132 16.06 -10.30 -1.18
C VAL A 132 15.79 -10.55 -2.65
N PHE A 133 14.65 -10.09 -3.12
CA PHE A 133 14.17 -10.16 -4.49
C PHE A 133 14.21 -8.74 -5.06
N TYR A 134 14.83 -8.58 -6.22
CA TYR A 134 14.98 -7.33 -6.92
C TYR A 134 14.38 -7.45 -8.31
N GLN A 135 13.56 -6.46 -8.66
CA GLN A 135 13.02 -6.33 -10.00
C GLN A 135 13.04 -4.88 -10.44
N ARG A 136 13.43 -4.67 -11.68
CA ARG A 136 13.43 -3.37 -12.35
C ARG A 136 12.46 -3.43 -13.50
N TYR A 137 11.74 -2.33 -13.69
CA TYR A 137 10.77 -2.20 -14.75
C TYR A 137 10.92 -0.86 -15.46
N GLY A 138 10.53 -0.83 -16.74
CA GLY A 138 10.64 0.35 -17.58
C GLY A 138 12.09 0.64 -18.01
N SER A 139 12.29 1.78 -18.64
CA SER A 139 13.58 2.24 -19.15
C SER A 139 13.73 3.75 -18.99
N ASN A 140 14.97 4.23 -19.01
CA ASN A 140 15.33 5.65 -18.89
C ASN A 140 14.77 6.31 -17.62
N GLU A 141 14.06 7.44 -17.76
CA GLU A 141 13.52 8.21 -16.64
C GLU A 141 12.29 7.55 -15.98
N ASN A 142 11.65 6.58 -16.64
CA ASN A 142 10.45 5.89 -16.17
C ASN A 142 10.78 4.56 -15.46
N VAL A 143 12.00 4.41 -14.97
CA VAL A 143 12.40 3.19 -14.27
C VAL A 143 11.79 3.15 -12.88
N THR A 144 11.15 2.03 -12.56
CA THR A 144 10.69 1.69 -11.22
C THR A 144 11.41 0.44 -10.72
N TYR A 145 11.53 0.32 -9.41
CA TYR A 145 12.20 -0.78 -8.74
C TYR A 145 11.29 -1.37 -7.68
N LEU A 146 11.19 -2.69 -7.66
CA LEU A 146 10.57 -3.45 -6.59
C LEU A 146 11.67 -4.24 -5.87
N ILE A 147 11.83 -3.99 -4.57
CA ILE A 147 12.78 -4.71 -3.72
C ILE A 147 12.03 -5.32 -2.55
N GLU A 148 11.96 -6.63 -2.51
CA GLU A 148 11.25 -7.37 -1.46
C GLU A 148 12.25 -8.17 -0.64
N GLN A 149 12.19 -8.07 0.67
CA GLN A 149 13.04 -8.79 1.61
C GLN A 149 12.20 -9.69 2.49
N ILE A 150 12.65 -10.92 2.69
CA ILE A 150 12.03 -11.92 3.56
C ILE A 150 13.11 -12.44 4.50
N ASP A 151 12.89 -12.32 5.80
CA ASP A 151 13.84 -12.84 6.79
C ASP A 151 13.92 -14.38 6.72
N SER A 152 14.95 -14.94 7.35
CA SER A 152 15.18 -16.39 7.36
C SER A 152 14.04 -17.19 8.02
N THR A 153 13.19 -16.53 8.83
CA THR A 153 12.04 -17.16 9.48
C THR A 153 10.76 -17.11 8.63
N GLY A 154 10.72 -16.26 7.59
CA GLY A 154 9.54 -15.99 6.80
C GLY A 154 8.46 -15.19 7.53
N ASN A 155 8.76 -14.64 8.71
CA ASN A 155 7.81 -13.87 9.51
C ASN A 155 7.91 -12.37 9.25
N ASN A 156 9.06 -11.88 8.77
CA ASN A 156 9.27 -10.48 8.47
C ASN A 156 9.41 -10.27 6.98
N ILE A 157 8.56 -9.43 6.42
CA ILE A 157 8.56 -9.08 5.01
C ILE A 157 8.61 -7.57 4.87
N GLU A 158 9.61 -7.10 4.14
CA GLU A 158 9.75 -5.71 3.73
C GLU A 158 9.55 -5.63 2.22
N SER A 159 8.79 -4.65 1.74
CA SER A 159 8.58 -4.38 0.32
C SER A 159 8.85 -2.91 0.06
N ARG A 160 9.78 -2.63 -0.85
CA ARG A 160 10.13 -1.29 -1.31
C ARG A 160 9.73 -1.12 -2.76
N PHE A 161 8.93 -0.10 -3.03
CA PHE A 161 8.61 0.34 -4.38
C PHE A 161 9.23 1.71 -4.60
N LEU A 162 10.21 1.79 -5.50
CA LEU A 162 11.06 2.96 -5.69
C LEU A 162 10.98 3.45 -7.13
N PHE A 163 11.14 4.74 -7.33
CA PHE A 163 11.19 5.37 -8.64
C PHE A 163 12.00 6.67 -8.58
N HIS A 164 12.37 7.20 -9.75
CA HIS A 164 13.08 8.46 -9.83
C HIS A 164 12.11 9.64 -9.87
N ASP A 165 12.39 10.66 -9.06
CA ASP A 165 11.77 11.98 -9.12
C ASP A 165 12.88 13.03 -9.12
N LYS A 166 13.03 13.76 -10.23
CA LYS A 166 14.09 14.78 -10.42
C LYS A 166 15.50 14.28 -10.08
N GLY A 167 15.82 13.06 -10.50
CA GLY A 167 17.12 12.43 -10.26
C GLY A 167 17.34 11.91 -8.83
N LYS A 168 16.33 11.96 -7.96
CA LYS A 168 16.35 11.36 -6.62
C LYS A 168 15.51 10.09 -6.61
N ILE A 169 15.95 9.09 -5.85
CA ILE A 169 15.15 7.88 -5.61
C ILE A 169 14.19 8.18 -4.47
N VAL A 170 12.91 7.96 -4.73
CA VAL A 170 11.79 8.18 -3.82
C VAL A 170 10.85 6.98 -3.88
N GLY A 171 9.89 6.89 -2.96
CA GLY A 171 8.86 5.86 -3.03
C GLY A 171 8.33 5.42 -1.67
N ASN A 172 8.05 4.12 -1.58
CA ASN A 172 7.36 3.50 -0.45
C ASN A 172 8.15 2.32 0.11
N LEU A 173 8.06 2.16 1.42
CA LEU A 173 8.49 0.98 2.17
C LEU A 173 7.30 0.48 2.98
N THR A 174 7.05 -0.81 2.90
CA THR A 174 6.06 -1.52 3.73
C THR A 174 6.77 -2.63 4.48
N LYS A 175 6.51 -2.75 5.78
CA LYS A 175 7.00 -3.85 6.60
C LYS A 175 5.83 -4.55 7.27
N VAL A 176 5.78 -5.87 7.17
CA VAL A 176 4.80 -6.74 7.82
C VAL A 176 5.55 -7.79 8.61
N GLU A 177 5.32 -7.82 9.92
CA GLU A 177 5.91 -8.77 10.86
C GLU A 177 4.80 -9.62 11.48
N ARG A 178 4.90 -10.95 11.35
CA ARG A 178 4.02 -11.88 12.05
C ARG A 178 4.44 -11.99 13.51
N VAL A 179 3.51 -11.74 14.42
CA VAL A 179 3.75 -11.82 15.87
C VAL A 179 3.74 -13.28 16.34
N SER A 180 4.78 -13.69 17.06
CA SER A 180 5.03 -15.10 17.45
C SER A 180 4.06 -15.68 18.47
N THR A 181 3.32 -14.83 19.22
CA THR A 181 2.50 -15.25 20.38
C THR A 181 1.02 -15.49 20.06
N GLY A 182 0.62 -15.54 18.79
CA GLY A 182 -0.74 -15.92 18.39
C GLY A 182 -0.91 -16.20 16.91
N PRO A 183 -1.87 -17.05 16.51
CA PRO A 183 -2.20 -17.22 15.11
C PRO A 183 -2.73 -15.89 14.55
N ASP A 184 -2.19 -15.49 13.39
CA ASP A 184 -2.68 -14.41 12.52
C ASP A 184 -2.76 -13.02 13.16
N ARG A 185 -1.68 -12.65 13.87
CA ARG A 185 -1.42 -11.28 14.34
C ARG A 185 -0.21 -10.69 13.63
N PHE A 186 -0.30 -9.41 13.27
CA PHE A 186 0.74 -8.72 12.52
C PHE A 186 1.04 -7.33 13.08
N ASN A 187 2.33 -6.97 13.11
CA ASN A 187 2.73 -5.57 13.17
C ASN A 187 2.95 -5.09 11.73
N VAL A 188 2.45 -3.91 11.41
CA VAL A 188 2.51 -3.35 10.07
C VAL A 188 3.02 -1.93 10.14
N GLU A 189 4.00 -1.61 9.30
CA GLU A 189 4.56 -0.28 9.15
C GLU A 189 4.58 0.12 7.67
N HIS A 190 4.29 1.39 7.40
CA HIS A 190 4.43 2.01 6.09
C HIS A 190 5.22 3.28 6.22
N TYR A 191 6.19 3.48 5.34
CA TYR A 191 6.90 4.74 5.18
C TYR A 191 6.86 5.17 3.72
N SER A 192 6.54 6.43 3.49
CA SER A 192 6.48 7.03 2.16
C SER A 192 7.30 8.31 2.14
N ASP A 193 8.14 8.48 1.13
CA ASP A 193 8.79 9.75 0.80
C ASP A 193 8.61 9.95 -0.71
N TYR A 194 7.84 10.96 -1.11
CA TYR A 194 7.56 11.25 -2.52
C TYR A 194 8.38 12.41 -3.08
N GLY A 195 9.47 12.76 -2.40
CA GLY A 195 10.39 13.81 -2.84
C GLY A 195 9.89 15.22 -2.56
N ASP A 196 10.53 16.18 -3.23
CA ASP A 196 10.30 17.60 -3.02
C ASP A 196 9.01 18.05 -3.72
N SER A 197 8.48 19.20 -3.29
CA SER A 197 7.35 19.83 -3.98
C SER A 197 7.71 20.27 -5.41
N ASP A 198 6.71 20.28 -6.30
CA ASP A 198 6.84 20.78 -7.66
C ASP A 198 5.62 21.61 -8.07
N LYS A 199 5.81 22.93 -8.15
CA LYS A 199 4.77 23.85 -8.63
C LYS A 199 4.33 23.57 -10.07
N SER A 200 5.24 23.19 -10.96
CA SER A 200 4.92 22.94 -12.37
C SER A 200 3.99 21.74 -12.55
N LEU A 201 4.01 20.81 -11.59
CA LEU A 201 3.18 19.61 -11.56
C LEU A 201 2.04 19.69 -10.54
N SER A 202 1.81 20.86 -9.93
CA SER A 202 0.85 21.02 -8.83
C SER A 202 1.04 20.02 -7.66
N LYS A 203 2.30 19.64 -7.40
CA LYS A 203 2.68 18.60 -6.43
C LYS A 203 3.21 19.22 -5.14
N VAL A 204 2.71 18.76 -4.00
CA VAL A 204 3.30 19.02 -2.67
C VAL A 204 4.40 18.02 -2.35
N GLY A 205 5.35 18.41 -1.51
CA GLY A 205 6.26 17.46 -0.88
C GLY A 205 5.52 16.70 0.21
N LEU A 206 5.74 15.38 0.30
CA LEU A 206 5.06 14.51 1.26
C LEU A 206 6.01 13.46 1.82
N ARG A 207 6.06 13.40 3.14
CA ARG A 207 6.57 12.25 3.90
C ARG A 207 5.49 11.73 4.83
N GLU A 208 5.32 10.43 4.90
CA GLU A 208 4.29 9.78 5.73
C GLU A 208 4.86 8.55 6.43
N TYR A 209 4.46 8.34 7.68
CA TYR A 209 4.67 7.12 8.41
C TYR A 209 3.35 6.63 9.01
N GLN A 210 2.99 5.37 8.74
CA GLN A 210 1.84 4.70 9.32
C GLN A 210 2.28 3.43 10.05
N TRP A 211 1.68 3.14 11.19
CA TRP A 211 1.92 1.89 11.91
C TRP A 211 0.67 1.36 12.60
N ALA A 212 0.65 0.05 12.79
CA ALA A 212 -0.37 -0.66 13.56
C ALA A 212 0.27 -1.91 14.19
N ASP A 213 -0.04 -2.14 15.47
CA ASP A 213 0.52 -3.25 16.24
C ASP A 213 -0.56 -4.30 16.52
N ASN A 214 -0.19 -5.58 16.52
CA ASN A 214 -1.07 -6.72 16.81
C ASN A 214 -2.37 -6.78 15.98
N VAL A 215 -2.31 -6.35 14.72
CA VAL A 215 -3.44 -6.35 13.79
C VAL A 215 -3.96 -7.77 13.55
N SER A 216 -5.26 -7.96 13.67
CA SER A 216 -5.94 -9.23 13.39
C SER A 216 -7.38 -8.99 12.95
N ASP A 217 -7.93 -9.86 12.09
CA ASP A 217 -9.35 -9.80 11.71
C ASP A 217 -10.29 -10.15 12.88
N ALA A 218 -9.75 -10.71 13.97
CA ALA A 218 -10.51 -11.11 15.15
C ALA A 218 -10.37 -10.14 16.35
N LEU A 219 -9.67 -9.01 16.19
CA LEU A 219 -9.44 -8.07 17.29
C LEU A 219 -9.67 -6.61 16.85
N PRO A 220 -10.15 -5.75 17.77
CA PRO A 220 -10.02 -4.32 17.61
C PRO A 220 -8.58 -3.91 17.34
N THR A 221 -8.39 -2.89 16.52
CA THR A 221 -7.06 -2.42 16.09
C THR A 221 -7.05 -0.90 16.11
N GLU A 222 -5.92 -0.31 16.49
CA GLU A 222 -5.66 1.12 16.24
C GLU A 222 -4.58 1.24 15.16
N VAL A 223 -4.81 2.14 14.20
CA VAL A 223 -3.84 2.47 13.16
C VAL A 223 -3.52 3.94 13.26
N HIS A 224 -2.24 4.25 13.27
CA HIS A 224 -1.74 5.60 13.42
C HIS A 224 -1.03 6.01 12.14
N THR A 225 -1.31 7.22 11.67
CA THR A 225 -0.61 7.81 10.53
C THR A 225 -0.14 9.21 10.93
N PHE A 226 1.10 9.53 10.57
CA PHE A 226 1.67 10.85 10.77
C PHE A 226 2.39 11.28 9.50
N SER A 227 2.07 12.46 8.98
CA SER A 227 2.67 12.97 7.75
C SER A 227 3.18 14.39 7.90
N TYR A 228 4.13 14.74 7.04
CA TYR A 228 4.65 16.07 6.83
C TYR A 228 4.38 16.49 5.39
N VAL A 229 3.58 17.54 5.24
CA VAL A 229 3.19 18.12 3.94
C VAL A 229 3.87 19.48 3.81
N PHE A 230 4.62 19.68 2.72
CA PHE A 230 5.46 20.84 2.56
C PHE A 230 5.59 21.33 1.12
N GLY A 231 6.26 22.48 0.98
CA GLY A 231 6.39 23.20 -0.28
C GLY A 231 5.33 24.28 -0.46
N GLU A 232 5.43 24.97 -1.58
CA GLU A 232 4.67 26.20 -1.82
C GLU A 232 3.19 25.98 -2.15
N LEU A 233 2.77 24.72 -2.34
CA LEU A 233 1.36 24.35 -2.53
C LEU A 233 0.75 23.73 -1.27
N ALA A 234 1.52 23.61 -0.18
CA ALA A 234 1.02 23.08 1.09
C ALA A 234 0.06 24.09 1.72
N MET A 235 -1.15 23.63 2.03
CA MET A 235 -2.23 24.46 2.55
C MET A 235 -2.81 23.85 3.81
N ILE A 236 -2.89 24.65 4.88
CA ILE A 236 -3.61 24.33 6.12
C ILE A 236 -4.59 25.46 6.41
N ASN A 237 -5.86 25.11 6.64
CA ASN A 237 -6.93 26.09 6.92
C ASN A 237 -6.93 27.30 5.96
N LYS A 238 -6.85 27.04 4.64
CA LYS A 238 -6.78 28.06 3.57
C LYS A 238 -5.56 29.00 3.64
N SER A 239 -4.58 28.69 4.48
CA SER A 239 -3.31 29.41 4.57
C SER A 239 -2.19 28.56 3.99
N GLN A 240 -1.33 29.17 3.18
CA GLN A 240 -0.18 28.50 2.60
C GLN A 240 0.91 28.35 3.66
N ALA A 241 1.06 27.15 4.20
CA ALA A 241 2.08 26.84 5.18
C ALA A 241 2.37 25.33 5.18
N PRO A 242 3.64 24.92 5.39
CA PRO A 242 3.94 23.52 5.66
C PRO A 242 3.32 23.12 7.00
N TYR A 243 2.88 21.86 7.08
CA TYR A 243 2.20 21.36 8.26
C TYR A 243 2.45 19.87 8.46
N TYR A 244 2.28 19.45 9.69
CA TYR A 244 2.20 18.04 10.06
C TYR A 244 0.74 17.63 10.22
N TRP A 245 0.46 16.35 9.99
CA TRP A 245 -0.87 15.79 10.10
C TRP A 245 -0.82 14.44 10.82
N ALA A 246 -1.47 14.37 11.98
CA ALA A 246 -1.68 13.13 12.73
C ALA A 246 -3.10 12.60 12.50
N ILE A 247 -3.21 11.28 12.30
CA ILE A 247 -4.47 10.55 12.12
C ILE A 247 -4.44 9.28 12.98
N VAL A 248 -5.53 8.99 13.69
CA VAL A 248 -5.72 7.73 14.39
C VAL A 248 -7.06 7.13 14.01
N ASP A 249 -7.00 5.96 13.39
CA ASP A 249 -8.14 5.11 13.10
C ASP A 249 -8.31 4.13 14.25
N LYS A 250 -9.52 4.08 14.82
CA LYS A 250 -9.90 3.03 15.75
C LYS A 250 -10.88 2.08 15.08
N VAL A 251 -10.56 0.80 15.13
CA VAL A 251 -11.28 -0.28 14.46
C VAL A 251 -11.90 -1.17 15.50
N THR A 252 -13.16 -1.53 15.28
CA THR A 252 -13.90 -2.47 16.12
C THR A 252 -14.48 -3.59 15.27
N LEU A 253 -15.06 -4.59 15.92
CA LEU A 253 -15.74 -5.69 15.25
C LEU A 253 -17.25 -5.51 15.36
N VAL A 254 -17.91 -5.46 14.19
CA VAL A 254 -19.37 -5.52 14.10
C VAL A 254 -19.75 -6.80 13.36
N ALA A 255 -20.46 -7.68 14.06
CA ALA A 255 -20.79 -9.03 13.57
C ALA A 255 -19.56 -9.80 13.04
N GLY A 256 -18.43 -9.70 13.76
CA GLY A 256 -17.17 -10.36 13.41
C GLY A 256 -16.45 -9.75 12.20
N LYS A 257 -16.90 -8.59 11.69
CA LYS A 257 -16.23 -7.87 10.61
C LYS A 257 -15.59 -6.57 11.13
N PRO A 258 -14.34 -6.29 10.78
CA PRO A 258 -13.68 -5.05 11.17
C PRO A 258 -14.31 -3.85 10.45
N ILE A 259 -14.62 -2.81 11.22
CA ILE A 259 -15.10 -1.52 10.74
C ILE A 259 -14.36 -0.41 11.50
N VAL A 260 -14.02 0.68 10.81
CA VAL A 260 -13.47 1.86 11.47
C VAL A 260 -14.61 2.52 12.24
N GLU A 261 -14.53 2.50 13.57
CA GLU A 261 -15.53 3.11 14.46
C GLU A 261 -15.30 4.60 14.66
N SER A 262 -14.04 5.04 14.60
CA SER A 262 -13.70 6.44 14.67
C SER A 262 -12.39 6.78 13.99
N VAL A 263 -12.27 8.03 13.53
CA VAL A 263 -11.06 8.61 12.98
C VAL A 263 -10.83 9.94 13.69
N LYS A 264 -9.64 10.13 14.27
CA LYS A 264 -9.25 11.38 14.93
C LYS A 264 -8.13 12.02 14.12
N ARG A 265 -8.22 13.32 13.85
CA ARG A 265 -7.24 14.03 13.02
C ARG A 265 -6.80 15.32 13.66
N TYR A 266 -5.52 15.63 13.52
CA TYR A 266 -4.93 16.87 13.99
C TYR A 266 -3.85 17.35 13.03
N GLN A 267 -4.11 18.47 12.37
CA GLN A 267 -3.15 19.20 11.54
C GLN A 267 -2.59 20.39 12.32
N LYS A 268 -1.29 20.62 12.21
CA LYS A 268 -0.61 21.75 12.85
C LYS A 268 0.50 22.29 11.96
N SER A 269 0.49 23.59 11.69
CA SER A 269 1.57 24.26 10.96
C SER A 269 2.88 24.21 11.74
N LEU A 270 4.01 24.32 11.03
CA LEU A 270 5.34 24.22 11.66
C LEU A 270 5.60 25.30 12.72
N ASP A 271 5.07 26.51 12.51
CA ASP A 271 5.12 27.61 13.47
C ASP A 271 4.08 27.48 14.61
N GLY A 272 3.19 26.49 14.52
CA GLY A 272 2.08 26.28 15.46
C GLY A 272 0.97 27.32 15.39
N ALA A 273 1.03 28.28 14.47
CA ALA A 273 0.05 29.37 14.36
C ALA A 273 -1.31 28.92 13.81
N GLN A 274 -1.33 27.86 13.01
CA GLN A 274 -2.53 27.28 12.41
C GLN A 274 -2.69 25.84 12.85
N PHE A 275 -3.92 25.49 13.24
CA PHE A 275 -4.27 24.11 13.50
C PHE A 275 -5.72 23.79 13.16
N VAL A 276 -5.97 22.52 12.81
CA VAL A 276 -7.29 21.97 12.53
C VAL A 276 -7.41 20.63 13.23
N LYS A 277 -8.55 20.38 13.88
CA LYS A 277 -8.89 19.08 14.45
C LYS A 277 -10.23 18.63 13.90
N ASP A 278 -10.29 17.39 13.43
CA ASP A 278 -11.50 16.80 12.90
C ASP A 278 -11.67 15.37 13.43
N GLU A 279 -12.93 14.94 13.51
CA GLU A 279 -13.32 13.65 14.04
C GLU A 279 -14.41 13.02 13.16
N TYR A 280 -14.26 11.74 12.84
CA TYR A 280 -15.34 10.92 12.29
C TYR A 280 -15.73 9.91 13.36
N SER A 281 -17.01 9.82 13.68
CA SER A 281 -17.54 8.85 14.64
C SER A 281 -19.02 8.65 14.40
N LYS A 282 -19.72 7.89 15.25
CA LYS A 282 -21.16 7.70 15.12
C LYS A 282 -21.93 9.02 15.20
N SER A 283 -21.41 10.04 15.88
CA SER A 283 -22.02 11.39 15.89
C SER A 283 -21.90 12.14 14.56
N ASP A 284 -20.98 11.76 13.67
CA ASP A 284 -20.88 12.26 12.29
C ASP A 284 -20.91 11.10 11.28
N GLU A 285 -22.04 10.40 11.30
CA GLU A 285 -22.25 9.17 10.56
C GLU A 285 -21.98 9.29 9.06
N SER A 286 -22.27 10.46 8.46
CA SER A 286 -22.07 10.67 7.03
C SER A 286 -20.58 10.62 6.65
N MET A 287 -19.71 11.21 7.47
CA MET A 287 -18.26 11.15 7.23
C MET A 287 -17.73 9.74 7.48
N LEU A 288 -18.21 9.06 8.53
CA LEU A 288 -17.79 7.69 8.84
C LEU A 288 -18.22 6.69 7.76
N LEU A 289 -19.44 6.85 7.21
CA LEU A 289 -19.96 6.06 6.09
C LEU A 289 -19.11 6.24 4.84
N THR A 290 -18.82 7.50 4.51
CA THR A 290 -18.00 7.83 3.34
C THR A 290 -16.59 7.26 3.49
N TYR A 291 -15.96 7.43 4.66
CA TYR A 291 -14.63 6.93 4.95
C TYR A 291 -14.54 5.40 4.81
N ASN A 292 -15.42 4.66 5.49
CA ASN A 292 -15.40 3.20 5.44
C ASN A 292 -15.73 2.67 4.04
N PHE A 293 -16.74 3.24 3.38
CA PHE A 293 -17.15 2.76 2.06
C PHE A 293 -16.09 3.00 0.99
N ASN A 294 -15.53 4.21 0.91
CA ASN A 294 -14.56 4.52 -0.14
C ASN A 294 -13.26 3.73 0.05
N ASN A 295 -12.74 3.65 1.27
CA ASN A 295 -11.53 2.87 1.54
C ASN A 295 -11.74 1.37 1.33
N LYS A 296 -12.88 0.81 1.75
CA LYS A 296 -13.17 -0.62 1.54
C LYS A 296 -13.24 -1.00 0.07
N ASN A 297 -13.75 -0.10 -0.77
CA ASN A 297 -13.95 -0.32 -2.20
C ASN A 297 -12.85 0.31 -3.07
N LYS A 298 -11.78 0.84 -2.45
CA LYS A 298 -10.63 1.42 -3.15
C LYS A 298 -11.03 2.58 -4.08
N LEU A 299 -11.98 3.39 -3.65
CA LEU A 299 -12.51 4.53 -4.42
C LEU A 299 -11.76 5.81 -4.05
N VAL A 300 -11.60 6.71 -5.02
CA VAL A 300 -10.82 7.94 -4.84
C VAL A 300 -11.54 8.94 -3.95
N GLY A 301 -10.94 9.27 -2.81
CA GLY A 301 -11.35 10.36 -1.93
C GLY A 301 -12.75 10.19 -1.33
N PHE A 302 -13.47 11.30 -1.12
CA PHE A 302 -14.86 11.32 -0.64
C PHE A 302 -15.89 11.14 -1.77
N ASN A 303 -15.57 10.31 -2.77
CA ASN A 303 -16.45 10.02 -3.89
C ASN A 303 -16.64 8.50 -4.05
N PRO A 304 -17.85 7.98 -3.81
CA PRO A 304 -19.11 8.68 -3.52
C PRO A 304 -19.16 9.35 -2.14
N ASP A 305 -20.04 10.35 -2.00
CA ASP A 305 -20.44 10.94 -0.70
C ASP A 305 -21.52 10.08 -0.02
N ALA A 306 -21.88 10.42 1.22
CA ALA A 306 -22.85 9.63 2.00
C ALA A 306 -24.23 9.51 1.33
N CYS A 307 -24.68 10.54 0.62
CA CYS A 307 -25.95 10.47 -0.11
C CYS A 307 -25.87 9.55 -1.33
N LEU A 308 -24.80 9.63 -2.12
CA LEU A 308 -24.57 8.73 -3.23
C LEU A 308 -24.52 7.27 -2.74
N ILE A 309 -23.87 7.01 -1.61
CA ILE A 309 -23.86 5.69 -0.97
C ILE A 309 -25.28 5.27 -0.60
N GLN A 310 -26.11 6.16 -0.06
CA GLN A 310 -27.52 5.85 0.24
C GLN A 310 -28.34 5.52 -1.02
N GLN A 311 -28.11 6.20 -2.15
CA GLN A 311 -28.73 5.84 -3.43
C GLN A 311 -28.33 4.41 -3.87
N ILE A 312 -27.07 4.01 -3.65
CA ILE A 312 -26.57 2.65 -3.93
C ILE A 312 -27.24 1.63 -3.00
N VAL A 313 -27.37 1.94 -1.70
CA VAL A 313 -28.10 1.10 -0.72
C VAL A 313 -29.53 0.84 -1.20
N ASN A 314 -30.20 1.87 -1.70
CA ASN A 314 -31.57 1.78 -2.24
C ASN A 314 -31.66 0.98 -3.55
N GLY A 315 -30.52 0.56 -4.12
CA GLY A 315 -30.46 -0.29 -5.30
C GLY A 315 -30.37 0.45 -6.63
N ASN A 316 -30.10 1.75 -6.60
CA ASN A 316 -29.92 2.51 -7.84
C ASN A 316 -28.66 2.03 -8.56
N THR A 317 -28.77 1.75 -9.86
CA THR A 317 -27.64 1.42 -10.75
C THR A 317 -27.03 2.65 -11.41
N GLN A 318 -27.67 3.81 -11.23
CA GLN A 318 -27.18 5.13 -11.59
C GLN A 318 -27.34 6.05 -10.38
N VAL A 319 -26.31 6.82 -10.06
CA VAL A 319 -26.34 7.76 -8.94
C VAL A 319 -26.20 9.20 -9.41
N ASP A 320 -26.95 10.08 -8.77
CA ASP A 320 -27.01 11.51 -9.06
C ASP A 320 -26.07 12.26 -8.12
N LYS A 321 -25.05 12.93 -8.65
CA LYS A 321 -24.10 13.79 -7.93
C LYS A 321 -24.31 15.25 -8.31
N TYR A 322 -23.98 16.15 -7.39
CA TYR A 322 -23.98 17.58 -7.65
C TYR A 322 -22.56 18.11 -7.48
N LYS A 323 -21.98 18.67 -8.56
CA LYS A 323 -20.57 19.07 -8.59
C LYS A 323 -20.29 20.16 -7.56
N GLY A 324 -19.24 19.98 -6.76
CA GLY A 324 -18.84 20.92 -5.70
C GLY A 324 -19.67 20.83 -4.41
N LEU A 325 -20.59 19.86 -4.31
CA LEU A 325 -21.44 19.67 -3.14
C LEU A 325 -21.20 18.29 -2.50
N PHE A 326 -20.80 18.28 -1.24
CA PHE A 326 -20.78 17.06 -0.41
C PHE A 326 -22.13 16.93 0.31
N ARG A 327 -22.84 15.81 0.11
CA ARG A 327 -24.16 15.57 0.72
C ARG A 327 -24.10 14.49 1.81
N ARG A 328 -24.80 14.77 2.91
CA ARG A 328 -24.97 13.86 4.06
C ARG A 328 -25.94 12.71 3.73
N LYS A 329 -26.00 11.70 4.61
CA LYS A 329 -26.78 10.45 4.44
C LYS A 329 -28.27 10.70 4.21
N ASP A 330 -28.81 11.79 4.75
CA ASP A 330 -30.22 12.20 4.57
C ASP A 330 -30.55 12.69 3.16
N CYS A 331 -29.56 12.79 2.28
CA CYS A 331 -29.74 13.12 0.87
C CYS A 331 -30.53 14.42 0.63
N LEU A 332 -30.51 15.36 1.59
CA LEU A 332 -30.93 16.78 1.56
C LEU A 332 -32.05 17.15 2.55
N LYS A 333 -31.74 18.12 3.43
CA LYS A 333 -32.52 19.35 3.74
C LYS A 333 -31.58 20.48 4.22
N PRO A 334 -31.60 21.74 3.69
CA PRO A 334 -32.13 22.24 2.42
C PRO A 334 -31.06 23.07 1.66
N VAL A 335 -30.29 22.47 0.75
CA VAL A 335 -29.42 23.23 -0.17
C VAL A 335 -30.19 23.44 -1.49
N ASN A 336 -30.20 24.67 -2.01
CA ASN A 336 -30.75 24.93 -3.34
C ASN A 336 -29.86 24.26 -4.41
N LEU A 337 -30.27 23.08 -4.87
CA LEU A 337 -29.52 22.28 -5.83
C LEU A 337 -29.38 22.93 -7.20
N THR A 338 -30.20 23.93 -7.55
CA THR A 338 -30.15 24.57 -8.88
C THR A 338 -28.83 25.29 -9.14
N GLN A 339 -28.05 25.57 -8.10
CA GLN A 339 -26.73 26.21 -8.19
C GLN A 339 -25.60 25.22 -8.47
N PHE A 340 -25.86 23.91 -8.41
CA PHE A 340 -24.84 22.88 -8.57
C PHE A 340 -25.16 22.04 -9.81
N PRO A 341 -24.23 21.94 -10.78
CA PRO A 341 -24.40 21.07 -11.93
C PRO A 341 -24.65 19.62 -11.50
N LYS A 342 -25.75 19.03 -12.00
CA LYS A 342 -26.08 17.62 -11.78
C LYS A 342 -25.31 16.74 -12.75
N GLU A 343 -24.67 15.70 -12.23
CA GLU A 343 -23.95 14.68 -12.97
C GLU A 343 -24.51 13.30 -12.62
N ASN A 344 -24.71 12.46 -13.64
CA ASN A 344 -25.24 11.11 -13.48
C ASN A 344 -24.12 10.11 -13.70
N TYR A 345 -23.96 9.16 -12.78
CA TYR A 345 -22.89 8.15 -12.85
C TYR A 345 -23.46 6.74 -12.83
N THR A 346 -23.12 5.93 -13.82
CA THR A 346 -23.32 4.47 -13.83
C THR A 346 -22.08 3.71 -13.37
N SER A 347 -20.94 4.41 -13.27
CA SER A 347 -19.66 3.91 -12.78
C SER A 347 -18.92 4.97 -11.99
N ILE A 348 -18.08 4.52 -11.06
CA ILE A 348 -17.21 5.36 -10.22
C ILE A 348 -15.77 4.91 -10.45
N LEU A 349 -14.84 5.85 -10.58
CA LEU A 349 -13.42 5.52 -10.69
C LEU A 349 -12.89 5.00 -9.35
N ASN A 350 -12.20 3.87 -9.40
CA ASN A 350 -11.34 3.45 -8.32
C ASN A 350 -10.01 4.23 -8.37
N ASP A 351 -9.17 3.93 -7.39
CA ASP A 351 -7.81 4.45 -7.24
C ASP A 351 -6.80 4.15 -8.34
N SER A 352 -7.13 3.25 -9.25
CA SER A 352 -6.31 2.88 -10.42
C SER A 352 -6.90 3.43 -11.72
N ASP A 353 -7.79 4.43 -11.62
CA ASP A 353 -8.57 4.97 -12.74
C ASP A 353 -9.43 3.93 -13.47
N VAL A 354 -9.74 2.81 -12.81
CA VAL A 354 -10.62 1.76 -13.33
C VAL A 354 -12.08 2.09 -12.98
N GLN A 355 -12.95 2.01 -13.98
CA GLN A 355 -14.39 2.20 -13.79
C GLN A 355 -15.02 1.00 -13.06
N VAL A 356 -15.55 1.25 -11.87
CA VAL A 356 -16.33 0.29 -11.09
C VAL A 356 -17.82 0.58 -11.28
N SER A 357 -18.59 -0.42 -11.72
CA SER A 357 -20.04 -0.29 -11.87
C SER A 357 -20.69 0.06 -10.53
N VAL A 358 -21.60 1.04 -10.54
CA VAL A 358 -22.39 1.42 -9.34
C VAL A 358 -23.17 0.23 -8.79
N GLY A 359 -23.74 -0.60 -9.67
CA GLY A 359 -24.55 -1.76 -9.27
C GLY A 359 -23.75 -2.82 -8.51
N SER A 360 -22.46 -3.00 -8.80
CA SER A 360 -21.62 -3.99 -8.12
C SER A 360 -21.29 -3.60 -6.67
N LEU A 361 -21.45 -2.33 -6.31
CA LEU A 361 -21.15 -1.80 -4.98
C LEU A 361 -22.30 -1.97 -3.97
N LYS A 362 -23.50 -2.40 -4.41
CA LYS A 362 -24.70 -2.50 -3.55
C LYS A 362 -24.48 -3.32 -2.29
N ALA A 363 -23.91 -4.52 -2.41
CA ALA A 363 -23.70 -5.40 -1.27
C ALA A 363 -22.75 -4.77 -0.22
N SER A 364 -21.70 -4.09 -0.69
CA SER A 364 -20.75 -3.38 0.14
C SER A 364 -21.41 -2.19 0.84
N ALA A 365 -22.20 -1.39 0.11
CA ALA A 365 -22.92 -0.23 0.65
C ALA A 365 -23.88 -0.63 1.76
N VAL A 366 -24.70 -1.68 1.54
CA VAL A 366 -25.64 -2.21 2.54
C VAL A 366 -24.89 -2.70 3.77
N SER A 367 -23.85 -3.54 3.59
CA SER A 367 -23.12 -4.11 4.72
C SER A 367 -22.42 -3.05 5.57
N ILE A 368 -21.86 -2.01 4.95
CA ILE A 368 -21.15 -0.94 5.67
C ILE A 368 -22.14 -0.01 6.38
N SER A 369 -23.25 0.36 5.74
CA SER A 369 -24.30 1.15 6.38
C SER A 369 -24.84 0.43 7.62
N GLN A 370 -25.16 -0.86 7.52
CA GLN A 370 -25.64 -1.66 8.64
C GLN A 370 -24.60 -1.76 9.77
N ALA A 371 -23.32 -1.92 9.42
CA ALA A 371 -22.25 -1.98 10.42
C ALA A 371 -22.12 -0.67 11.19
N ILE A 372 -22.22 0.47 10.50
CA ILE A 372 -22.19 1.81 11.11
C ILE A 372 -23.46 2.08 11.93
N ASP A 373 -24.62 1.58 11.49
CA ASP A 373 -25.88 1.68 12.24
C ASP A 373 -25.83 0.89 13.56
N ALA A 374 -25.06 -0.19 13.62
CA ALA A 374 -24.87 -1.01 14.80
C ALA A 374 -23.77 -0.51 15.77
N LEU A 375 -23.00 0.53 15.40
CA LEU A 375 -22.01 1.12 16.30
C LEU A 375 -22.70 1.82 17.48
N PRO A 376 -22.10 1.76 18.70
CA PRO A 376 -22.63 2.49 19.85
C PRO A 376 -22.70 3.99 19.55
N SER A 377 -23.76 4.64 20.04
CA SER A 377 -23.87 6.09 19.97
C SER A 377 -22.76 6.73 20.81
N GLY A 378 -22.08 7.72 20.25
CA GLY A 378 -21.02 8.44 20.94
C GLY A 378 -20.24 9.35 19.99
N SER A 379 -19.66 10.40 20.58
CA SER A 379 -18.58 11.16 19.94
C SER A 379 -17.23 10.55 20.35
N THR A 380 -16.20 10.88 19.60
CA THR A 380 -14.84 10.45 19.88
C THR A 380 -14.01 11.69 20.17
N PRO A 381 -13.26 11.78 21.28
CA PRO A 381 -12.49 12.98 21.56
C PRO A 381 -11.36 13.18 20.55
N SER A 382 -11.12 14.45 20.22
CA SER A 382 -9.99 14.94 19.43
C SER A 382 -8.66 14.43 19.93
N LEU A 383 -7.66 14.38 19.04
CA LEU A 383 -6.28 14.14 19.44
C LEU A 383 -5.79 15.25 20.38
N THR A 384 -5.17 14.82 21.47
CA THR A 384 -4.48 15.70 22.41
C THR A 384 -3.11 16.11 21.87
N GLU A 385 -2.55 17.19 22.40
CA GLU A 385 -1.19 17.64 22.05
C GLU A 385 -0.12 16.60 22.43
N SER A 386 -0.33 15.90 23.55
CA SER A 386 0.56 14.82 24.00
C SER A 386 0.56 13.66 23.00
N GLN A 387 -0.61 13.18 22.59
CA GLN A 387 -0.72 12.12 21.56
C GLN A 387 -0.06 12.55 20.24
N TYR A 388 -0.32 13.78 19.80
CA TYR A 388 0.31 14.34 18.61
C TYR A 388 1.85 14.35 18.72
N SER A 389 2.39 14.78 19.86
CA SER A 389 3.83 14.84 20.10
C SER A 389 4.48 13.45 20.12
N THR A 390 3.83 12.46 20.73
CA THR A 390 4.27 11.06 20.70
C THR A 390 4.31 10.50 19.28
N MET A 391 3.26 10.76 18.49
CA MET A 391 3.20 10.32 17.10
C MET A 391 4.27 10.99 16.25
N LYS A 392 4.51 12.29 16.44
CA LYS A 392 5.59 13.02 15.76
C LYS A 392 6.95 12.41 16.07
N SER A 393 7.22 12.11 17.35
CA SER A 393 8.49 11.49 17.74
C SER A 393 8.71 10.15 17.04
N LYS A 394 7.66 9.31 16.92
CA LYS A 394 7.74 8.04 16.20
C LYS A 394 7.97 8.26 14.70
N PHE A 395 7.32 9.26 14.09
CA PHE A 395 7.58 9.67 12.70
C PHE A 395 9.03 10.13 12.49
N ASP A 396 9.58 10.97 13.38
CA ASP A 396 10.96 11.46 13.25
C ASP A 396 11.96 10.29 13.32
N ILE A 397 11.72 9.30 14.18
CA ILE A 397 12.51 8.05 14.24
C ILE A 397 12.38 7.27 12.92
N ALA A 398 11.16 7.12 12.40
CA ALA A 398 10.91 6.42 11.15
C ALA A 398 11.61 7.09 9.95
N VAL A 399 11.62 8.43 9.88
CA VAL A 399 12.35 9.18 8.84
C VAL A 399 13.84 8.87 8.89
N ASN A 400 14.44 8.86 10.09
CA ASN A 400 15.86 8.55 10.25
C ASN A 400 16.19 7.09 9.91
N ASN A 401 15.29 6.16 10.20
CA ASN A 401 15.50 4.73 9.97
C ASN A 401 15.25 4.31 8.51
N TYR A 402 14.18 4.83 7.89
CA TYR A 402 13.71 4.37 6.58
C TYR A 402 14.13 5.29 5.43
N GLY A 403 14.38 6.58 5.68
CA GLY A 403 14.88 7.52 4.67
C GLY A 403 16.14 7.00 3.96
N PRO A 404 17.20 6.58 4.70
CA PRO A 404 18.40 6.00 4.09
C PRO A 404 18.16 4.72 3.27
N LYS A 405 17.12 3.94 3.59
CA LYS A 405 16.78 2.71 2.85
C LYS A 405 16.06 2.99 1.53
N LEU A 406 15.27 4.06 1.45
CA LEU A 406 14.56 4.43 0.21
C LEU A 406 15.53 4.99 -0.84
N ILE A 407 16.58 5.67 -0.42
CA ILE A 407 17.56 6.29 -1.33
C ILE A 407 18.60 5.28 -1.87
N SER A 408 18.49 3.99 -1.52
CA SER A 408 19.47 2.97 -1.88
C SER A 408 18.84 1.83 -2.69
N LEU A 409 19.50 1.50 -3.81
CA LEU A 409 19.22 0.31 -4.63
C LEU A 409 20.11 -0.87 -4.28
N ASP A 410 20.95 -0.76 -3.24
CA ASP A 410 21.86 -1.83 -2.80
C ASP A 410 21.07 -2.94 -2.10
N PHE A 411 20.22 -3.67 -2.84
CA PHE A 411 19.32 -4.70 -2.30
C PHE A 411 20.07 -5.88 -1.66
N TRP A 412 21.34 -6.06 -1.99
CA TRP A 412 22.21 -7.09 -1.42
C TRP A 412 22.72 -6.72 -0.02
N LYS A 413 22.73 -5.43 0.34
CA LYS A 413 23.02 -4.94 1.70
C LYS A 413 21.77 -5.05 2.55
#